data_AF-A0A8B6G121-F1
#
_entry.id   AF-A0A8B6G121-F1
#
_cell.length_a   1.000
_cell.length_b   1.000
_cell.length_c   1.000
_cell.angle_alpha   90.00
_cell.angle_beta   90.00
_cell.angle_gamma   90.00
#
_symmetry.space_group_name_H-M   'P 1'
#
loop_
_entity.id
_entity.type
_entity.pdbx_description
1 polymer ?
#
loop_
_entity_poly.entity_id
_entity_poly.type
_entity_poly.pdbx_seq_one_letter_code
_entity_poly.pdbx_strand_id
1 'polypeptide(L)' 'QLYNNKITTIQQLAFVDLPSLRYLTLYDNKIQSIESNTFVNMTYLYSLYLQNNELTEIGEYTFVDLPSIYHL' A
#
# COMPACT_ATOMS: atom_id res chain seq x y z
N GLN A 1 -7.07 -1.65 8.72
CA GLN A 1 -8.19 -1.60 7.76
C GLN A 1 -8.45 -0.14 7.45
N LEU A 2 -8.32 0.29 6.19
CA LEU A 2 -8.41 1.70 5.77
C LEU A 2 -9.34 1.91 4.56
N TYR A 3 -10.15 0.92 4.21
CA TYR A 3 -11.07 0.98 3.08
C TYR A 3 -12.24 1.96 3.29
N ASN A 4 -12.87 2.42 2.20
CA ASN A 4 -14.01 3.35 2.22
C ASN A 4 -13.74 4.65 3.00
N ASN A 5 -12.58 5.26 2.74
CA ASN A 5 -12.19 6.55 3.30
C ASN A 5 -11.95 7.57 2.17
N LYS A 6 -11.38 8.73 2.51
CA LYS A 6 -11.05 9.81 1.57
C LYS A 6 -9.55 9.98 1.41
N ILE A 7 -8.77 8.90 1.51
CA ILE A 7 -7.31 8.95 1.37
C ILE A 7 -7.00 9.28 -0.09
N THR A 8 -6.16 10.28 -0.33
CA THR A 8 -5.78 10.73 -1.68
C THR A 8 -4.34 10.40 -2.04
N THR A 9 -3.47 10.26 -1.05
CA THR A 9 -2.05 9.97 -1.24
C THR A 9 -1.60 9.02 -0.13
N ILE A 10 -0.75 8.06 -0.47
CA ILE A 10 0.00 7.28 0.51
C ILE A 10 1.44 7.79 0.51
N GLN A 11 1.87 8.29 1.67
CA GLN A 11 3.18 8.88 1.83
C GLN A 11 4.29 7.82 1.93
N GLN A 12 5.49 8.22 1.58
CA GLN A 12 6.70 7.44 1.74
C GLN A 12 6.83 6.96 3.19
N LEU A 13 7.17 5.68 3.36
CA LEU A 13 7.33 5.02 4.67
C LEU A 13 6.05 4.98 5.56
N ALA A 14 4.86 5.24 5.01
CA ALA A 14 3.62 5.29 5.80
C ALA A 14 3.32 4.03 6.65
N PHE A 15 3.89 2.87 6.28
CA PHE A 15 3.68 1.61 6.98
C PHE A 15 4.97 0.99 7.55
N VAL A 16 6.06 1.75 7.63
CA VAL A 16 7.39 1.23 8.03
C VAL A 16 7.41 0.62 9.43
N ASP A 17 6.59 1.14 10.35
CA ASP A 17 6.50 0.66 11.73
C ASP A 17 5.55 -0.53 11.91
N LEU A 18 5.03 -1.09 10.81
CA LEU A 18 4.09 -2.22 10.82
C LEU A 18 4.67 -3.49 10.14
N PRO A 19 5.87 -3.97 10.53
CA PRO A 19 6.56 -5.03 9.80
C PRO A 19 5.80 -6.36 9.78
N SER A 20 4.95 -6.62 10.77
CA SER A 20 4.16 -7.86 10.87
C SER A 20 2.78 -7.81 10.18
N LEU A 21 2.44 -6.70 9.50
CA LEU A 21 1.14 -6.56 8.86
C LEU A 21 1.00 -7.55 7.69
N ARG A 22 -0.06 -8.36 7.72
CA ARG A 22 -0.35 -9.36 6.68
C ARG A 22 -1.40 -8.93 5.66
N TYR A 23 -2.32 -8.06 6.08
CA TYR A 23 -3.46 -7.64 5.28
C TYR A 23 -3.60 -6.13 5.37
N LEU A 24 -3.54 -5.46 4.22
CA LEU A 24 -3.73 -4.03 4.10
C LEU A 24 -4.85 -3.74 3.10
N THR A 25 -5.95 -3.18 3.60
CA THR A 25 -7.12 -2.81 2.80
C THR A 25 -7.19 -1.30 2.64
N LEU A 26 -7.11 -0.85 1.40
CA LEU A 26 -7.14 0.56 0.98
C LEU A 26 -8.18 0.79 -0.13
N TYR A 27 -8.99 -0.21 -0.45
CA TYR A 27 -10.00 -0.15 -1.49
C TYR A 27 -11.09 0.89 -1.19
N ASP A 28 -11.80 1.33 -2.24
CA ASP A 28 -12.85 2.36 -2.15
C ASP A 28 -12.34 3.67 -1.50
N ASN A 29 -11.14 4.11 -1.88
CA ASN A 29 -10.59 5.41 -1.48
C ASN A 29 -10.49 6.34 -2.72
N LYS A 30 -9.71 7.41 -2.59
CA LYS A 30 -9.42 8.38 -3.65
C LYS A 30 -7.93 8.48 -3.95
N ILE A 31 -7.20 7.39 -3.72
CA ILE A 31 -5.73 7.39 -3.80
C ILE A 31 -5.32 7.61 -5.25
N GLN A 32 -4.63 8.72 -5.50
CA GLN A 32 -4.09 9.12 -6.80
C GLN A 32 -2.60 8.80 -6.90
N SER A 33 -1.87 8.94 -5.78
CA SER A 33 -0.43 8.69 -5.71
C SER A 33 -0.05 7.78 -4.55
N ILE A 34 0.89 6.88 -4.82
CA ILE A 34 1.62 6.12 -3.80
C ILE A 34 3.09 6.52 -3.94
N GLU A 35 3.67 7.12 -2.90
CA GLU A 35 5.06 7.59 -2.93
C GLU A 35 6.07 6.43 -2.86
N SER A 36 7.32 6.72 -3.20
CA SER A 36 8.39 5.72 -3.21
C SER A 36 8.63 5.09 -1.84
N ASN A 37 9.03 3.81 -1.83
CA ASN A 37 9.30 3.04 -0.62
C ASN A 37 8.10 2.92 0.36
N THR A 38 6.87 3.11 -0.10
CA THR A 38 5.68 3.05 0.77
C THR A 38 5.52 1.71 1.49
N PHE A 39 5.74 0.58 0.80
CA PHE A 39 5.60 -0.77 1.36
C PHE A 39 6.95 -1.45 1.63
N VAL A 40 8.02 -0.67 1.80
CA VAL A 40 9.37 -1.21 2.07
C VAL A 40 9.40 -2.04 3.36
N ASN A 41 10.15 -3.14 3.35
CA ASN A 41 10.30 -4.06 4.49
C ASN A 41 9.00 -4.67 5.02
N MET A 42 7.89 -4.62 4.27
CA MET A 42 6.64 -5.29 4.65
C MET A 42 6.68 -6.79 4.30
N THR A 43 7.66 -7.49 4.87
CA THR A 43 8.03 -8.86 4.50
C THR A 43 6.94 -9.89 4.74
N TYR A 44 5.99 -9.61 5.64
CA TYR A 44 4.84 -10.48 5.93
C TYR A 44 3.55 -10.06 5.22
N LEU A 45 3.56 -9.00 4.41
CA LEU A 45 2.37 -8.55 3.70
C LEU A 45 1.96 -9.60 2.68
N TYR A 46 0.77 -10.15 2.85
CA TYR A 46 0.22 -11.24 2.05
C TYR A 46 -0.88 -10.77 1.10
N SER A 47 -1.69 -9.80 1.54
CA SER A 47 -2.70 -9.19 0.68
C SER A 47 -2.75 -7.67 0.83
N LEU A 48 -2.67 -6.99 -0.30
CA LEU A 48 -2.88 -5.56 -0.46
C LEU A 48 -4.10 -5.38 -1.36
N TYR A 49 -5.03 -4.53 -0.97
CA TYR A 49 -6.24 -4.25 -1.75
C TYR A 49 -6.33 -2.77 -2.08
N LEU A 50 -6.15 -2.43 -3.36
CA LEU A 50 -6.13 -1.06 -3.88
C LEU A 50 -7.26 -0.77 -4.89
N GLN A 51 -8.15 -1.72 -5.15
CA GLN A 51 -9.24 -1.55 -6.11
C GLN A 51 -10.15 -0.36 -5.77
N ASN A 52 -10.80 0.21 -6.79
CA ASN A 52 -11.67 1.39 -6.66
C ASN A 52 -10.94 2.60 -6.04
N ASN A 53 -9.73 2.85 -6.51
CA ASN A 53 -8.98 4.10 -6.30
C ASN A 53 -8.77 4.82 -7.64
N GLU A 54 -8.08 5.95 -7.61
CA GLU A 54 -7.87 6.84 -8.75
C GLU A 54 -6.37 6.92 -9.11
N LEU A 55 -5.66 5.78 -8.97
CA LEU A 55 -4.20 5.71 -9.08
C LEU A 55 -3.70 6.17 -10.46
N THR A 56 -2.91 7.24 -10.45
CA THR A 56 -2.21 7.78 -11.63
C THR A 56 -0.69 7.73 -11.49
N GLU A 57 -0.18 7.62 -10.26
CA GLU A 57 1.25 7.63 -9.98
C GLU A 57 1.63 6.57 -8.92
N ILE A 58 2.68 5.82 -9.20
CA ILE A 58 3.31 4.88 -8.26
C ILE A 58 4.81 5.18 -8.25
N GLY A 59 5.32 5.58 -7.10
CA GLY A 59 6.72 5.91 -6.90
C GLY A 59 7.63 4.69 -7.03
N GLU A 60 8.90 4.97 -7.31
CA GLU A 60 9.91 3.92 -7.43
C GLU A 60 10.02 3.10 -6.14
N TYR A 61 10.39 1.82 -6.29
CA TYR A 61 10.61 0.92 -5.16
C TYR A 61 9.40 0.71 -4.23
N THR A 62 8.20 1.16 -4.61
CA THR A 62 6.97 1.00 -3.82
C THR A 62 6.72 -0.46 -3.42
N PHE A 63 7.03 -1.40 -4.31
CA PHE A 63 6.87 -2.85 -4.09
C PHE A 63 8.22 -3.59 -4.04
N VAL A 64 9.33 -2.89 -3.80
CA VAL A 64 10.63 -3.54 -3.60
C VAL A 64 10.58 -4.24 -2.23
N ASP A 65 10.80 -5.54 -2.21
CA ASP A 65 10.80 -6.36 -0.99
C ASP A 65 9.42 -6.69 -0.36
N LEU A 66 8.55 -7.29 -1.16
CA LEU A 66 7.30 -7.93 -0.72
C LEU A 66 7.31 -9.45 -0.96
N PRO A 67 8.21 -10.23 -0.31
CA PRO A 67 8.40 -11.65 -0.62
C PRO A 67 7.19 -12.54 -0.33
N SER A 68 6.28 -12.11 0.57
CA SER A 68 5.09 -12.89 0.93
C SER A 68 3.83 -12.47 0.18
N ILE A 69 3.90 -11.48 -0.73
CA ILE A 69 2.70 -10.97 -1.41
C ILE A 69 2.12 -12.05 -2.32
N TYR A 70 0.82 -12.25 -2.20
CA TYR A 70 0.10 -13.24 -3.00
C TYR A 70 -1.15 -12.64 -3.67
N HIS A 71 -1.77 -11.65 -3.03
CA HIS A 71 -2.87 -10.88 -3.60
C HIS A 71 -2.55 -9.38 -3.58
N LEU A 72 -2.73 -8.72 -4.72
CA LEU A 72 -2.49 -7.28 -4.93
C LEU A 72 -3.69 -6.65 -5.67
#